data_AF-A0A7R9NT50-F1
#
_entry.id   AF-A0A7R9NT50-F1
#
_cell.length_a   1.000
_cell.length_b   1.000
_cell.length_c   1.000
_cell.angle_alpha   90.00
_cell.angle_beta   90.00
_cell.angle_gamma   90.00
#
_symmetry.space_group_name_H-M   'P 1'
#
loop_
_entity.id
_entity.type
_entity.pdbx_description
1 polymer ?
#
loop_
_entity_poly.entity_id
_entity_poly.type
_entity_poly.pdbx_seq_one_letter_code
_entity_poly.pdbx_strand_id
1 'polypeptide(L)'
;EVFEMTTSNNCGVFCGKFTTALRRKKVLPPDLHQSELHRCLGVFSLASLCTGSVIGAGIYALTGEVAKNYAGPSVILSFGLTGIVTLFAAMCYAEFTARIPQAGSGYLYAYYAIGELVGFITGWNMVIEYILTVPTIARSLSGYLDTLMNRSIETYM
;
A
#
# COMPACT_ATOMS: atom_id res chain seq x y z
N GLU A 1 2.67 -3.39 16.09
CA GLU A 1 3.78 -3.72 17.01
C GLU A 1 4.05 -5.22 16.98
N VAL A 2 5.28 -5.61 17.32
CA VAL A 2 5.85 -6.97 17.34
C VAL A 2 6.37 -7.48 15.99
N PHE A 3 7.62 -7.09 15.65
CA PHE A 3 8.64 -8.07 15.27
C PHE A 3 10.04 -7.46 15.43
N GLU A 4 10.56 -7.53 16.65
CA GLU A 4 11.98 -7.34 16.91
C GLU A 4 12.46 -8.50 17.79
N MET A 5 13.65 -9.03 17.42
CA MET A 5 14.51 -9.99 18.12
C MET A 5 14.27 -11.49 17.91
N THR A 6 15.09 -12.07 17.02
CA THR A 6 15.99 -13.19 17.36
C THR A 6 17.23 -13.21 16.44
N THR A 7 18.38 -12.75 16.99
CA THR A 7 19.72 -13.41 16.99
C THR A 7 20.39 -13.76 15.64
N SER A 8 21.39 -13.02 15.15
CA SER A 8 22.86 -13.04 15.45
C SER A 8 23.58 -14.41 15.27
N ASN A 9 24.69 -14.41 14.51
CA ASN A 9 25.78 -15.43 14.39
C ASN A 9 26.02 -16.18 13.05
N ASN A 10 25.76 -15.56 11.88
CA ASN A 10 26.38 -16.01 10.60
C ASN A 10 26.89 -14.83 9.75
N CYS A 11 27.57 -13.91 10.44
CA CYS A 11 28.28 -12.75 9.94
C CYS A 11 29.58 -13.18 9.22
N GLY A 12 29.77 -12.80 7.95
CA GLY A 12 31.10 -12.81 7.32
C GLY A 12 31.14 -13.07 5.82
N VAL A 13 30.91 -14.32 5.38
CA VAL A 13 31.36 -14.78 4.05
C VAL A 13 30.26 -14.74 2.97
N PHE A 14 28.99 -14.88 3.34
CA PHE A 14 27.86 -14.80 2.40
C PHE A 14 27.59 -13.35 1.93
N CYS A 15 27.97 -12.38 2.75
CA CYS A 15 27.72 -10.95 2.55
C CYS A 15 28.46 -10.35 1.33
N GLY A 16 29.67 -10.83 0.99
CA GLY A 16 30.50 -10.22 -0.07
C GLY A 16 30.15 -10.64 -1.52
N LYS A 17 29.67 -11.87 -1.73
CA LYS A 17 29.25 -12.33 -3.07
C LYS A 17 27.79 -11.97 -3.38
N PHE A 18 26.94 -11.93 -2.36
CA PHE A 18 25.54 -11.55 -2.50
C PHE A 18 25.39 -10.04 -2.80
N THR A 19 26.21 -9.18 -2.19
CA THR A 19 26.25 -7.73 -2.49
C THR A 19 26.70 -7.40 -3.91
N THR A 20 27.55 -8.22 -4.53
CA THR A 20 27.98 -8.01 -5.92
C THR A 20 26.99 -8.59 -6.94
N ALA A 21 26.31 -9.70 -6.62
CA ALA A 21 25.26 -10.28 -7.44
C ALA A 21 23.97 -9.43 -7.47
N LEU A 22 23.66 -8.74 -6.37
CA LEU A 22 22.52 -7.80 -6.24
C LEU A 22 22.82 -6.38 -6.74
N ARG A 23 24.02 -6.14 -7.27
CA ARG A 23 24.39 -4.86 -7.90
C ARG A 23 24.21 -4.91 -9.42
N ARG A 24 23.66 -6.01 -9.96
CA ARG A 24 23.42 -6.11 -11.39
C ARG A 24 22.11 -5.40 -11.68
N LYS A 25 22.19 -4.12 -12.04
CA LYS A 25 21.06 -3.43 -12.68
C LYS A 25 20.66 -4.25 -13.91
N LYS A 26 19.65 -5.10 -13.79
CA LYS A 26 18.98 -5.68 -14.95
C LYS A 26 18.33 -4.48 -15.63
N VAL A 27 18.96 -4.05 -16.72
CA VAL A 27 18.42 -3.04 -17.61
C VAL A 27 17.01 -3.50 -17.94
N LEU A 28 16.01 -2.82 -17.39
CA LEU A 28 14.63 -3.07 -17.76
C LEU A 28 14.59 -2.84 -19.27
N PRO A 29 14.24 -3.85 -20.09
CA PRO A 29 14.26 -3.69 -21.52
C PRO A 29 13.36 -2.49 -21.87
N PRO A 30 13.82 -1.56 -22.73
CA PRO A 30 13.04 -0.40 -23.16
C PRO A 30 11.75 -0.80 -23.90
N ASP A 31 11.58 -2.10 -24.20
CA ASP A 31 10.48 -2.66 -25.00
C ASP A 31 9.17 -2.90 -24.23
N LEU A 32 9.07 -2.57 -22.94
CA LEU A 32 7.76 -2.54 -22.25
C LEU A 32 6.89 -1.34 -22.66
N HIS A 33 7.26 -0.62 -23.72
CA HIS A 33 6.59 0.58 -24.22
C HIS A 33 5.59 0.34 -25.36
N GLN A 34 5.33 -0.91 -25.73
CA GLN A 34 4.25 -1.25 -26.67
C GLN A 34 3.08 -1.88 -25.95
N SER A 35 2.43 -1.09 -25.09
CA SER A 35 1.04 -1.40 -24.73
C SER A 35 0.17 -0.85 -25.85
N GLU A 36 -0.43 -1.73 -26.67
CA GLU A 36 -1.46 -1.38 -27.66
C GLU A 36 -2.79 -0.91 -27.01
N LEU A 37 -2.74 -0.41 -25.78
CA LEU A 37 -3.91 0.16 -25.12
C LEU A 37 -4.09 1.61 -25.59
N HIS A 38 -5.23 1.87 -26.21
CA HIS A 38 -5.68 3.23 -26.51
C HIS A 38 -5.81 4.01 -25.19
N ARG A 39 -5.07 5.11 -25.05
CA ARG A 39 -5.13 6.01 -23.88
C ARG A 39 -6.49 6.74 -23.86
N CYS A 40 -7.53 6.06 -23.40
CA CYS A 40 -8.87 6.62 -23.22
C CYS A 40 -9.08 7.29 -21.86
N LEU A 41 -8.14 7.12 -20.92
CA LEU A 41 -8.37 7.51 -19.53
C LEU A 41 -8.02 8.98 -19.30
N GLY A 42 -9.05 9.82 -19.24
CA GLY A 42 -8.92 11.24 -18.90
C GLY A 42 -8.63 11.49 -17.42
N VAL A 43 -8.25 12.73 -17.10
CA VAL A 43 -7.89 13.16 -15.72
C VAL A 43 -9.04 12.91 -14.74
N PHE A 44 -10.28 13.15 -15.16
CA PHE A 44 -11.45 12.96 -14.32
C PHE A 44 -11.72 11.48 -14.00
N SER A 45 -11.64 10.61 -15.01
CA SER A 45 -11.79 9.16 -14.83
C SER A 45 -10.71 8.57 -13.92
N LEU A 46 -9.47 9.08 -14.03
CA LEU A 46 -8.37 8.67 -13.17
C LEU A 46 -8.59 9.15 -11.72
N ALA A 47 -8.99 10.40 -11.52
CA ALA A 47 -9.30 10.94 -10.19
C ALA A 47 -10.45 10.19 -9.50
N SER A 48 -11.50 9.83 -10.25
CA SER A 48 -12.60 9.02 -9.71
C SER A 48 -12.14 7.62 -9.32
N LEU A 49 -11.24 7.01 -10.09
CA LEU A 49 -10.68 5.69 -9.78
C LEU A 49 -9.84 5.75 -8.50
N CYS A 50 -9.00 6.78 -8.35
CA CYS A 50 -8.22 6.98 -7.12
C CYS A 50 -9.13 7.18 -5.90
N THR A 51 -10.17 8.00 -6.03
CA THR A 51 -11.10 8.29 -4.94
C THR A 51 -11.86 7.03 -4.51
N GLY A 52 -12.33 6.22 -5.47
CA GLY A 52 -12.99 4.94 -5.18
C GLY A 52 -12.06 3.91 -4.54
N SER A 53 -10.76 3.94 -4.87
CA SER A 53 -9.77 3.05 -4.24
C SER A 53 -9.42 3.45 -2.80
N VAL A 54 -9.55 4.73 -2.43
CA VAL A 54 -9.22 5.24 -1.08
C VAL A 54 -10.43 5.17 -0.14
N ILE A 55 -11.63 5.46 -0.64
CA ILE A 55 -12.87 5.41 0.16
C ILE A 55 -13.36 3.95 0.24
N GLY A 56 -12.68 3.13 1.05
CA GLY A 56 -13.04 1.74 1.31
C GLY A 56 -13.97 1.55 2.51
N ALA A 57 -14.49 0.33 2.70
CA ALA A 57 -15.31 -0.05 3.87
C ALA A 57 -14.60 0.17 5.22
N GLY A 58 -13.27 0.20 5.22
CA GLY A 58 -12.45 0.37 6.43
C GLY A 58 -12.69 1.71 7.13
N ILE A 59 -12.88 2.82 6.41
CA ILE A 59 -13.06 4.12 7.06
C ILE A 59 -14.39 4.19 7.82
N TYR A 60 -15.44 3.58 7.30
CA TYR A 60 -16.76 3.58 7.94
C TYR A 60 -16.77 2.72 9.21
N ALA A 61 -16.03 1.60 9.22
CA ALA A 61 -16.00 0.69 10.37
C ALA A 61 -15.05 1.19 11.46
N LEU A 62 -13.83 1.57 11.06
CA LEU A 62 -12.77 1.95 11.99
C LEU A 62 -13.04 3.32 12.65
N THR A 63 -13.66 4.27 11.94
CA THR A 63 -13.91 5.60 12.51
C THR A 63 -14.85 5.55 13.71
N GLY A 64 -15.85 4.66 13.70
CA GLY A 64 -16.77 4.48 14.84
C GLY A 64 -16.06 3.92 16.07
N GLU A 65 -15.17 2.95 15.87
CA GLU A 65 -14.38 2.36 16.96
C GLU A 65 -13.35 3.35 17.53
N VAL A 66 -12.67 4.09 16.65
CA VAL A 66 -11.69 5.12 17.05
C VAL A 66 -12.36 6.28 17.79
N ALA A 67 -13.53 6.72 17.33
CA ALA A 67 -14.30 7.77 18.00
C ALA A 67 -14.78 7.33 19.39
N LYS A 68 -15.22 6.08 19.53
CA LYS A 68 -15.73 5.55 20.81
C LYS A 68 -14.61 5.28 21.83
N ASN A 69 -13.51 4.66 21.40
CA ASN A 69 -12.50 4.10 22.31
C ASN A 69 -11.27 4.98 22.51
N TYR A 70 -10.93 5.87 21.57
CA TYR A 70 -9.63 6.57 21.58
C TYR A 70 -9.75 8.10 21.67
N ALA A 71 -10.50 8.73 20.76
CA ALA A 71 -10.40 10.19 20.57
C ALA A 71 -11.63 10.99 21.03
N GLY A 72 -12.79 10.36 21.20
CA GLY A 72 -14.03 11.09 21.52
C GLY A 72 -14.34 12.18 20.49
N PRO A 73 -14.85 13.37 20.90
CA PRO A 73 -15.14 14.48 19.98
C PRO A 73 -13.92 15.02 19.20
N SER A 74 -12.70 14.70 19.64
CA SER A 74 -11.46 15.21 19.03
C SER A 74 -10.98 14.45 17.79
N VAL A 75 -11.71 13.40 17.32
CA VAL A 75 -11.35 12.70 16.06
C VAL A 75 -11.11 13.64 14.90
N ILE A 76 -11.89 14.71 14.81
CA ILE A 76 -11.85 15.67 13.69
C ILE A 76 -10.46 16.34 13.60
N LEU A 77 -9.83 16.64 14.74
CA LEU A 77 -8.48 17.21 14.76
C LEU A 77 -7.44 16.17 14.30
N SER A 78 -7.57 14.91 14.71
CA SER A 78 -6.69 13.82 14.27
C SER A 78 -6.80 13.55 12.78
N PHE A 79 -8.02 13.48 12.23
CA PHE A 79 -8.22 13.34 10.79
C PHE A 79 -7.71 14.55 10.01
N GLY A 80 -7.85 15.76 10.56
CA GLY A 80 -7.31 16.98 9.96
C GLY A 80 -5.78 16.93 9.83
N LEU A 81 -5.07 16.53 10.88
CA LEU A 81 -3.61 16.37 10.85
C LEU A 81 -3.16 15.28 9.87
N THR A 82 -3.83 14.13 9.84
CA THR A 82 -3.56 13.06 8.87
C THR A 82 -3.75 13.53 7.43
N GLY A 83 -4.77 14.37 7.17
CA GLY A 83 -5.00 14.97 5.86
C GLY A 83 -3.82 15.83 5.40
N ILE A 84 -3.29 16.69 6.30
CA ILE A 84 -2.13 17.54 5.99
C ILE A 84 -0.89 16.68 5.69
N VAL A 85 -0.61 15.67 6.52
CA VAL A 85 0.54 14.76 6.31
C VAL A 85 0.42 14.01 4.98
N THR A 86 -0.78 13.52 4.66
CA THR A 86 -1.03 12.79 3.41
C THR A 86 -0.89 13.70 2.19
N LEU A 87 -1.27 14.98 2.27
CA LEU A 87 -1.07 15.95 1.19
C LEU A 87 0.41 16.16 0.88
N PHE A 88 1.25 16.32 1.91
CA PHE A 88 2.70 16.42 1.73
C PHE A 88 3.29 15.16 1.09
N ALA A 89 2.89 13.98 1.56
CA ALA A 89 3.32 12.71 0.97
C ALA A 89 2.88 12.59 -0.50
N ALA A 90 1.63 12.96 -0.82
CA ALA A 90 1.09 12.94 -2.17
C ALA A 90 1.87 13.88 -3.12
N MET A 91 2.27 15.07 -2.66
CA MET A 91 3.12 15.97 -3.45
C MET A 91 4.48 15.35 -3.78
N CYS A 92 5.13 14.69 -2.82
CA CYS A 92 6.38 13.98 -3.07
C CYS A 92 6.20 12.83 -4.09
N TYR A 93 5.12 12.05 -3.97
CA TYR A 93 4.81 10.99 -4.94
C TYR A 93 4.46 11.54 -6.33
N ALA A 94 3.79 12.69 -6.41
CA ALA A 94 3.52 13.37 -7.69
C ALA A 94 4.83 13.78 -8.39
N GLU A 95 5.82 14.25 -7.64
CA GLU A 95 7.14 14.60 -8.20
C GLU A 95 7.88 13.36 -8.74
N PHE A 96 7.82 12.22 -8.04
CA PHE A 96 8.42 10.98 -8.51
C PHE A 96 7.74 10.41 -9.75
N THR A 97 6.40 10.41 -9.78
CA THR A 97 5.64 9.91 -10.93
C THR A 97 5.84 10.77 -12.18
N ALA A 98 6.03 12.08 -12.03
CA ALA A 98 6.35 12.99 -13.14
C ALA A 98 7.74 12.74 -13.73
N ARG A 99 8.72 12.30 -12.92
CA ARG A 99 10.10 12.04 -13.35
C ARG A 99 10.29 10.68 -14.02
N ILE A 100 9.53 9.67 -13.61
CA ILE A 100 9.68 8.29 -14.06
C ILE A 100 8.31 7.81 -14.58
N PRO A 101 7.95 8.13 -15.84
CA PRO A 101 6.66 7.79 -16.43
C PRO A 101 6.63 6.33 -16.92
N GLN A 102 7.10 5.40 -16.08
CA GLN A 102 7.04 3.97 -16.36
C GLN A 102 5.99 3.30 -15.48
N ALA A 103 5.25 2.35 -16.07
CA ALA A 103 4.28 1.53 -15.37
C ALA A 103 5.02 0.50 -14.48
N GLY A 104 5.50 0.96 -13.35
CA GLY A 104 6.02 0.10 -12.29
C GLY A 104 5.69 0.77 -10.97
N SER A 105 4.95 0.05 -10.13
CA SER A 105 4.54 0.49 -8.80
C SER A 105 5.75 0.81 -7.89
N GLY A 106 5.53 0.99 -6.59
CA GLY A 106 6.56 1.36 -5.60
C GLY A 106 7.89 0.58 -5.69
N TYR A 107 7.86 -0.68 -6.14
CA TYR A 107 9.05 -1.48 -6.47
C TYR A 107 10.00 -0.78 -7.44
N LEU A 108 9.47 -0.20 -8.54
CA LEU A 108 10.28 0.41 -9.58
C LEU A 108 10.93 1.70 -9.07
N TYR A 109 10.22 2.48 -8.26
CA TYR A 109 10.78 3.67 -7.62
C TYR A 109 11.90 3.31 -6.63
N ALA A 110 11.72 2.28 -5.81
CA ALA A 110 12.75 1.79 -4.90
C ALA A 110 13.98 1.24 -5.65
N TYR A 111 13.75 0.55 -6.77
CA TYR A 111 14.80 0.04 -7.65
C TYR A 111 15.65 1.16 -8.27
N TYR A 112 15.00 2.25 -8.73
CA TYR A 112 15.72 3.40 -9.29
C TYR A 112 16.48 4.21 -8.24
N ALA A 113 15.95 4.35 -7.03
CA ALA A 113 16.52 5.20 -5.99
C ALA A 113 17.69 4.55 -5.22
N ILE A 114 17.58 3.28 -4.83
CA ILE A 114 18.47 2.69 -3.81
C ILE A 114 19.12 1.37 -4.26
N GLY A 115 18.47 0.59 -5.15
CA GLY A 115 19.03 -0.62 -5.75
C GLY A 115 18.14 -1.86 -5.62
N GLU A 116 18.67 -3.02 -6.04
CA GLU A 116 17.89 -4.25 -6.24
C GLU A 116 17.37 -4.87 -4.94
N LEU A 117 18.15 -4.85 -3.85
CA LEU A 117 17.75 -5.44 -2.58
C LEU A 117 16.58 -4.68 -1.93
N VAL A 118 16.62 -3.35 -1.95
CA VAL A 118 15.53 -2.51 -1.41
C VAL A 118 14.29 -2.60 -2.29
N GLY A 119 14.48 -2.67 -3.62
CA GLY A 119 13.42 -3.03 -4.55
C GLY A 119 12.76 -4.36 -4.16
N PHE A 120 13.53 -5.43 -4.00
CA PHE A 120 13.02 -6.76 -3.65
C PHE A 120 12.22 -6.77 -2.34
N ILE A 121 12.73 -6.14 -1.28
CA ILE A 121 12.02 -6.04 0.01
C ILE A 121 10.71 -5.26 -0.12
N THR A 122 10.71 -4.17 -0.91
CA THR A 122 9.51 -3.36 -1.17
C THR A 122 8.46 -4.16 -1.95
N GLY A 123 8.89 -4.93 -2.96
CA GLY A 123 8.01 -5.81 -3.72
C GLY A 123 7.37 -6.89 -2.84
N TRP A 124 8.17 -7.53 -1.97
CA TRP A 124 7.65 -8.54 -1.04
C TRP A 124 6.70 -7.94 0.00
N ASN A 125 6.98 -6.72 0.48
CA ASN A 125 6.07 -5.97 1.36
C ASN A 125 4.71 -5.72 0.69
N MET A 126 4.70 -5.25 -0.57
CA MET A 126 3.46 -5.02 -1.31
C MET A 126 2.61 -6.30 -1.42
N VAL A 127 3.23 -7.45 -1.69
CA VAL A 127 2.50 -8.73 -1.75
C VAL A 127 1.84 -9.06 -0.41
N ILE A 128 2.57 -8.93 0.69
CA ILE A 128 2.06 -9.20 2.03
C ILE A 128 0.93 -8.22 2.39
N GLU A 129 1.10 -6.94 2.09
CA GLU A 129 0.09 -5.90 2.31
C GLU A 129 -1.23 -6.22 1.59
N TYR A 130 -1.16 -6.63 0.31
CA TYR A 130 -2.35 -7.06 -0.43
C TYR A 130 -3.01 -8.28 0.21
N ILE A 131 -2.23 -9.28 0.64
CA ILE A 131 -2.77 -10.49 1.29
C ILE A 131 -3.49 -10.15 2.61
N LEU A 132 -3.03 -9.16 3.37
CA LEU A 132 -3.68 -8.74 4.62
C LEU A 132 -4.92 -7.86 4.38
N THR A 133 -4.91 -7.09 3.30
CA THR A 133 -5.98 -6.13 2.99
C THR A 133 -7.26 -6.83 2.55
N VAL A 134 -7.18 -7.83 1.67
CA VAL A 134 -8.35 -8.55 1.14
C VAL A 134 -9.23 -9.17 2.24
N PRO A 135 -8.71 -9.98 3.19
CA PRO A 135 -9.53 -10.57 4.25
C PRO A 135 -10.07 -9.53 5.22
N THR A 136 -9.34 -8.42 5.44
CA THR A 136 -9.80 -7.30 6.28
C THR A 136 -11.04 -6.63 5.68
N ILE A 137 -11.02 -6.38 4.37
CA ILE A 137 -12.18 -5.83 3.66
C ILE A 137 -13.34 -6.82 3.67
N ALA A 138 -13.07 -8.12 3.45
CA ALA A 138 -14.09 -9.16 3.52
C ALA A 138 -14.77 -9.20 4.90
N ARG A 139 -14.00 -9.18 6.00
CA ARG A 139 -14.51 -9.13 7.37
C ARG A 139 -15.35 -7.88 7.62
N SER A 140 -14.89 -6.73 7.14
CA SER A 140 -15.61 -5.46 7.27
C SER A 140 -16.97 -5.55 6.57
N LEU A 141 -17.01 -6.07 5.35
CA LEU A 141 -18.25 -6.25 4.59
C LEU A 141 -19.19 -7.26 5.25
N SER A 142 -18.66 -8.41 5.72
CA SER A 142 -19.45 -9.41 6.44
C SER A 142 -20.12 -8.82 7.68
N GLY A 143 -19.42 -7.99 8.47
CA GLY A 143 -20.02 -7.32 9.63
C GLY A 143 -21.15 -6.35 9.25
N TYR A 144 -21.00 -5.61 8.15
CA TYR A 144 -22.06 -4.76 7.63
C TYR A 144 -23.29 -5.55 7.16
N LEU A 145 -23.07 -6.64 6.41
CA LEU A 145 -24.15 -7.49 5.91
C LEU A 145 -24.90 -8.17 7.06
N ASP A 146 -24.20 -8.65 8.08
CA ASP A 146 -24.84 -9.27 9.25
C ASP A 146 -25.71 -8.28 10.02
N THR A 147 -25.26 -7.03 10.16
CA THR A 147 -26.07 -5.95 10.76
C THR A 147 -27.34 -5.68 9.95
N LEU A 148 -27.27 -5.72 8.62
CA LEU A 148 -28.43 -5.53 7.74
C LEU A 148 -29.42 -6.71 7.80
N MET A 149 -28.92 -7.93 7.99
CA MET A 149 -29.73 -9.15 8.12
C MET A 149 -30.18 -9.43 9.55
N ASN A 150 -30.19 -8.41 10.42
CA ASN A 150 -30.64 -8.48 11.80
C ASN A 150 -29.92 -9.60 12.61
N ARG A 151 -28.60 -9.72 12.43
CA ARG A 151 -27.72 -10.69 13.13
C ARG A 151 -28.06 -12.16 12.93
N SER A 152 -28.74 -12.49 11.84
CA SER A 152 -29.09 -13.88 11.54
C SER A 152 -27.85 -14.75 11.34
N ILE A 153 -26.74 -14.24 10.78
CA ILE A 153 -25.53 -15.04 10.52
C ILE A 153 -24.76 -15.34 11.81
N GLU A 154 -24.66 -14.37 12.73
CA GLU A 154 -24.02 -14.55 14.05
C GLU A 154 -24.71 -15.63 14.91
N THR A 155 -25.97 -15.97 14.60
CA THR A 155 -26.75 -16.97 15.34
C THR A 155 -26.53 -18.42 14.85
N TYR A 156 -26.03 -18.63 13.63
CA TYR A 156 -25.87 -19.96 13.01
C TYR A 156 -24.41 -20.50 13.01
N MET A 157 -23.46 -19.75 13.56
CA MET A 157 -22.04 -20.11 13.67
C MET A 157 -21.63 -20.24 15.14
#